data_AF-A0A1D6F0N3-F1
#
_entry.id   AF-A0A1D6F0N3-F1
#
_cell.length_a   1.000
_cell.length_b   1.000
_cell.length_c   1.000
_cell.angle_alpha   90.00
_cell.angle_beta   90.00
_cell.angle_gamma   90.00
#
_symmetry.space_group_name_H-M   'P 1'
#
loop_
_entity.id
_entity.type
_entity.pdbx_description
1 polymer ?
#
loop_
_entity_poly.entity_id
_entity_poly.type
_entity_poly.pdbx_seq_one_letter_code
_entity_poly.pdbx_strand_id
1 'polypeptide(L)'
;MAEPAPAPPVTAPLVGLLYDERMCAHATPNGEEHPENPERLRSIWRKLNAAGVASRCVALKAKEAEDKYIASVHSKRHIKLMKEISSTIYDASRNKIARKFNSIYLNKGSSESAVLAAGSVIEVAEKVAAGELSSAIALVRPPGHHAEHDEAMGFCLFNNVAVAANYLLNERPDLGIKKILIVDWDVHHGNGTQKMFYDDPRVLFFSVHRFDYGSFYPSEGDASHCFIGEEAGKGYNINVPWEHGKCGDADYIAAWDHVLLPVTKVFDPDIILVSAGFDAALGDPLGGCCITPNGYALLLTKLLGFAQGRIVMALEGGYNLRSIANSVCACAKVLLGDKFTFNTPEMQPFESTWRVIQAVRNELKTCWPVLSSKLPENVSLRIKPAPSELYASDSESDSEDVDELLGTVASVSVIEATGVAISEHLSKMKLDDDSLAVKTNSSCSAAEQHPVDSVKVHNNASVVLTKKISDLSLEWRSDLSKTDVWYASFGSNMWRPRFLCYIQGGKVKFKTQCFFMEHWFLSLEYTGILNILRRERSREDQIQRAKRQPTKQEKKKIK
;
A
#
# COMPACT_ATOMS: atom_id res chain seq x y z
N MET A 1 9.89 -43.05 39.74
CA MET A 1 9.91 -41.80 38.95
C MET A 1 8.74 -40.98 39.47
N ALA A 2 8.98 -39.76 39.96
CA ALA A 2 7.89 -38.90 40.41
C ALA A 2 7.07 -38.47 39.20
N GLU A 3 5.75 -38.55 39.28
CA GLU A 3 4.86 -37.98 38.26
C GLU A 3 5.17 -36.49 38.10
N PRO A 4 5.17 -35.97 36.86
CA PRO A 4 5.32 -34.54 36.64
C PRO A 4 4.17 -33.81 37.32
N ALA A 5 4.50 -32.76 38.07
CA ALA A 5 3.50 -31.92 38.72
C ALA A 5 2.48 -31.44 37.67
N PRO A 6 1.16 -31.44 38.00
CA PRO A 6 0.14 -30.95 37.08
C PRO A 6 0.45 -29.51 36.70
N ALA A 7 0.39 -29.22 35.39
CA ALA A 7 0.58 -27.87 34.88
C ALA A 7 -0.39 -26.91 35.61
N PRO A 8 0.08 -25.70 35.99
CA PRO A 8 -0.79 -24.73 36.63
C PRO A 8 -2.02 -24.47 35.73
N PRO A 9 -3.21 -24.26 36.32
CA PRO A 9 -4.42 -23.99 35.54
C PRO A 9 -4.16 -22.80 34.62
N VAL A 10 -4.42 -22.98 33.33
CA VAL A 10 -4.27 -21.91 32.32
C VAL A 10 -5.27 -20.81 32.67
N THR A 11 -4.80 -19.76 33.31
CA THR A 11 -5.58 -18.54 33.53
C THR A 11 -6.00 -18.00 32.17
N ALA A 12 -7.28 -17.64 32.01
CA ALA A 12 -7.77 -17.05 30.78
C ALA A 12 -6.91 -15.82 30.39
N PRO A 13 -6.60 -15.63 29.10
CA PRO A 13 -5.74 -14.55 28.66
C PRO A 13 -6.37 -13.19 29.02
N LEU A 14 -5.56 -12.29 29.58
CA LEU A 14 -5.98 -10.92 29.85
C LEU A 14 -5.72 -10.07 28.61
N VAL A 15 -6.79 -9.72 27.90
CA VAL A 15 -6.71 -8.94 26.65
C VAL A 15 -7.08 -7.49 26.93
N GLY A 16 -6.16 -6.56 26.69
CA GLY A 16 -6.43 -5.13 26.75
C GLY A 16 -7.26 -4.67 25.55
N LEU A 17 -8.26 -3.82 25.78
CA LEU A 17 -9.00 -3.13 24.72
C LEU A 17 -9.00 -1.63 25.02
N LEU A 18 -8.35 -0.86 24.16
CA LEU A 18 -8.28 0.59 24.25
C LEU A 18 -9.18 1.22 23.18
N TYR A 19 -10.10 2.07 23.62
CA TYR A 19 -10.97 2.89 22.79
C TYR A 19 -11.15 4.25 23.47
N ASP A 20 -11.10 5.34 22.71
CA ASP A 20 -11.43 6.68 23.23
C ASP A 20 -12.13 7.51 22.13
N GLU A 21 -13.35 7.96 22.43
CA GLU A 21 -14.19 8.74 21.52
C GLU A 21 -13.53 10.07 21.13
N ARG A 22 -12.57 10.60 21.90
CA ARG A 22 -11.88 11.86 21.54
C ARG A 22 -11.14 11.76 20.21
N MET A 23 -10.65 10.58 19.84
CA MET A 23 -10.03 10.34 18.53
C MET A 23 -11.01 10.51 17.35
N CYS A 24 -12.32 10.46 17.60
CA CYS A 24 -13.36 10.77 16.61
C CYS A 24 -13.46 12.27 16.28
N ALA A 25 -12.78 13.15 17.04
CA ALA A 25 -12.71 14.57 16.73
C ALA A 25 -11.87 14.86 15.47
N HIS A 26 -10.94 13.97 15.10
CA HIS A 26 -10.32 13.98 13.77
C HIS A 26 -11.29 13.42 12.73
N ALA A 27 -11.83 14.31 11.90
CA ALA A 27 -12.86 14.06 10.91
C ALA A 27 -12.70 15.04 9.73
N THR A 28 -13.28 14.72 8.58
CA THR A 28 -13.20 15.59 7.40
C THR A 28 -13.74 16.99 7.69
N PRO A 29 -13.05 18.05 7.21
CA PRO A 29 -13.60 19.39 7.26
C PRO A 29 -14.94 19.44 6.50
N ASN A 30 -15.93 20.13 7.06
CA ASN A 30 -17.23 20.41 6.42
C ASN A 30 -18.11 19.18 6.10
N GLY A 31 -17.81 18.00 6.64
CA GLY A 31 -18.63 16.80 6.43
C GLY A 31 -18.49 16.17 5.05
N GLU A 32 -17.39 16.43 4.34
CA GLU A 32 -17.06 15.74 3.09
C GLU A 32 -16.94 14.22 3.30
N GLU A 33 -17.46 13.43 2.36
CA GLU A 33 -17.27 11.97 2.39
C GLU A 33 -15.80 11.62 2.19
N HIS A 34 -15.27 10.79 3.08
CA HIS A 34 -13.89 10.32 3.01
C HIS A 34 -13.77 8.94 3.66
N PRO A 35 -12.98 8.01 3.08
CA PRO A 35 -12.86 6.65 3.59
C PRO A 35 -12.31 6.62 5.02
N GLU A 36 -11.31 7.44 5.32
CA GLU A 36 -10.82 7.64 6.69
C GLU A 36 -11.75 8.61 7.43
N ASN A 37 -12.61 8.08 8.31
CA ASN A 37 -13.60 8.85 9.07
C ASN A 37 -13.89 8.23 10.46
N PRO A 38 -14.53 8.97 11.38
CA PRO A 38 -14.82 8.50 12.74
C PRO A 38 -15.68 7.23 12.85
N GLU A 39 -16.55 6.95 11.88
CA GLU A 39 -17.41 5.77 11.93
C GLU A 39 -16.62 4.47 11.87
N ARG A 40 -15.36 4.49 11.40
CA ARG A 40 -14.45 3.35 11.47
C ARG A 40 -14.26 2.83 12.90
N LEU A 41 -14.02 3.74 13.86
CA LEU A 41 -13.86 3.35 15.27
C LEU A 41 -15.20 2.97 15.91
N ARG A 42 -16.24 3.74 15.62
CA ARG A 42 -17.58 3.52 16.20
C ARG A 42 -18.21 2.21 15.72
N SER A 43 -18.02 1.82 14.47
CA SER A 43 -18.55 0.56 13.94
C SER A 43 -17.89 -0.64 14.62
N ILE A 44 -16.55 -0.61 14.79
CA ILE A 44 -15.81 -1.62 15.55
C ILE A 44 -16.32 -1.68 16.99
N TRP A 45 -16.39 -0.54 17.67
CA TRP A 45 -16.83 -0.49 19.06
C TRP A 45 -18.25 -1.05 19.24
N ARG A 46 -19.20 -0.66 18.37
CA ARG A 46 -20.55 -1.23 18.36
C ARG A 46 -20.53 -2.75 18.16
N LYS A 47 -19.77 -3.25 17.20
CA LYS A 47 -19.67 -4.70 16.93
C LYS A 47 -19.08 -5.47 18.11
N LEU A 48 -18.02 -4.96 18.74
CA LEU A 48 -17.40 -5.61 19.89
C LEU A 48 -18.33 -5.65 21.11
N ASN A 49 -19.13 -4.61 21.34
CA ASN A 49 -20.14 -4.59 22.40
C ASN A 49 -21.29 -5.55 22.08
N ALA A 50 -21.86 -5.49 20.88
CA ALA A 50 -22.95 -6.37 20.46
C ALA A 50 -22.57 -7.85 20.51
N ALA A 51 -21.31 -8.18 20.20
CA ALA A 51 -20.79 -9.55 20.28
C ALA A 51 -20.35 -9.98 21.70
N GLY A 52 -20.50 -9.13 22.73
CA GLY A 52 -20.07 -9.40 24.09
C GLY A 52 -18.54 -9.55 24.25
N VAL A 53 -17.77 -9.06 23.28
CA VAL A 53 -16.30 -9.14 23.28
C VAL A 53 -15.71 -8.05 24.16
N ALA A 54 -16.22 -6.82 24.06
CA ALA A 54 -15.69 -5.68 24.83
C ALA A 54 -15.76 -5.91 26.35
N SER A 55 -16.83 -6.54 26.84
CA SER A 55 -17.03 -6.85 28.27
C SER A 55 -16.09 -7.93 28.81
N ARG A 56 -15.44 -8.69 27.92
CA ARG A 56 -14.46 -9.73 28.26
C ARG A 56 -13.02 -9.20 28.25
N CYS A 57 -12.80 -8.02 27.71
CA CYS A 57 -11.50 -7.37 27.67
C CYS A 57 -11.28 -6.46 28.88
N VAL A 58 -10.02 -6.20 29.21
CA VAL A 58 -9.62 -5.16 30.16
C VAL A 58 -9.70 -3.81 29.43
N ALA A 59 -10.69 -2.99 29.77
CA ALA A 59 -10.85 -1.67 29.18
C ALA A 59 -9.72 -0.72 29.64
N LEU A 60 -9.07 -0.08 28.67
CA LEU A 60 -7.99 0.88 28.90
C LEU A 60 -8.41 2.27 28.41
N LYS A 61 -7.90 3.31 29.06
CA LYS A 61 -8.11 4.70 28.67
C LYS A 61 -6.98 5.19 27.79
N ALA A 62 -7.29 6.05 26.82
CA ALA A 62 -6.25 6.68 26.01
C ALA A 62 -5.37 7.61 26.85
N LYS A 63 -4.11 7.66 26.47
CA LYS A 63 -3.07 8.49 27.08
C LYS A 63 -2.41 9.31 25.98
N GLU A 64 -2.06 10.55 26.28
CA GLU A 64 -1.30 11.38 25.35
C GLU A 64 0.17 10.94 25.35
N ALA A 65 0.76 10.81 24.16
CA ALA A 65 2.20 10.60 24.05
C ALA A 65 2.97 11.87 24.44
N GLU A 66 4.00 11.71 25.28
CA GLU A 66 4.94 12.78 25.56
C GLU A 66 5.81 13.07 24.32
N ASP A 67 6.15 14.35 24.11
CA ASP A 67 6.90 14.80 22.93
C ASP A 67 8.24 14.10 22.77
N LYS A 68 8.91 13.73 23.88
CA LYS A 68 10.19 13.01 23.83
C LYS A 68 10.04 11.63 23.18
N TYR A 69 8.90 10.97 23.36
CA TYR A 69 8.64 9.65 22.76
C TYR A 69 8.28 9.78 21.29
N ILE A 70 7.52 10.81 20.90
CA ILE A 70 7.26 11.09 19.49
C ILE A 70 8.56 11.48 18.77
N ALA A 71 9.44 12.23 19.44
CA ALA A 71 10.73 12.67 18.94
C ALA A 71 11.76 11.56 18.74
N SER A 72 11.49 10.32 19.17
CA SER A 72 12.36 9.19 18.87
C SER A 72 12.30 8.76 17.41
N VAL A 73 11.24 9.12 16.68
CA VAL A 73 11.07 8.78 15.26
C VAL A 73 10.65 9.97 14.38
N HIS A 74 10.15 11.05 14.96
CA HIS A 74 9.75 12.26 14.23
C HIS A 74 10.65 13.45 14.51
N SER A 75 10.87 14.27 13.51
CA SER A 75 11.57 15.54 13.64
C SER A 75 10.80 16.51 14.54
N LYS A 76 11.54 17.33 15.30
CA LYS A 76 10.96 18.41 16.12
C LYS A 76 10.04 19.35 15.33
N ARG A 77 10.37 19.58 14.04
CA ARG A 77 9.58 20.42 13.15
C ARG A 77 8.21 19.80 12.86
N HIS A 78 8.18 18.51 12.53
CA HIS A 78 6.96 17.78 12.27
C HIS A 78 6.06 17.72 13.50
N ILE A 79 6.63 17.35 14.66
CA ILE A 79 5.93 17.32 15.95
C ILE A 79 5.29 18.66 16.25
N LYS A 80 6.07 19.75 16.15
CA LYS A 80 5.56 21.09 16.38
C LYS A 80 4.38 21.42 15.47
N LEU A 81 4.51 21.15 14.17
CA LEU A 81 3.44 21.42 13.21
C LEU A 81 2.16 20.62 13.55
N MET A 82 2.28 19.30 13.77
CA MET A 82 1.13 18.44 14.05
C MET A 82 0.46 18.77 15.38
N LYS A 83 1.22 19.18 16.40
CA LYS A 83 0.65 19.62 17.69
C LYS A 83 -0.02 20.99 17.61
N GLU A 84 0.48 21.89 16.78
CA GLU A 84 -0.05 23.26 16.69
C GLU A 84 -1.16 23.40 15.63
N ILE A 85 -1.33 22.44 14.70
CA ILE A 85 -2.27 22.56 13.56
C ILE A 85 -3.73 22.80 13.96
N SER A 86 -4.11 22.37 15.16
CA SER A 86 -5.46 22.56 15.70
C SER A 86 -5.69 23.96 16.32
N SER A 87 -4.63 24.74 16.52
CA SER A 87 -4.73 26.09 17.08
C SER A 87 -5.41 27.08 16.12
N THR A 88 -5.92 28.17 16.69
CA THR A 88 -6.59 29.25 15.94
C THR A 88 -5.66 29.96 14.94
N ILE A 89 -4.35 29.91 15.16
CA ILE A 89 -3.32 30.44 14.25
C ILE A 89 -3.45 29.80 12.86
N TYR A 90 -3.84 28.52 12.81
CA TYR A 90 -3.96 27.77 11.56
C TYR A 90 -5.37 27.74 10.97
N ASP A 91 -6.38 28.37 11.58
CA ASP A 91 -7.78 28.27 11.11
C ASP A 91 -7.93 28.67 9.63
N ALA A 92 -7.28 29.74 9.19
CA ALA A 92 -7.33 30.19 7.79
C ALA A 92 -6.41 29.41 6.83
N SER A 93 -5.43 28.66 7.35
CA SER A 93 -4.38 28.02 6.53
C SER A 93 -4.35 26.50 6.60
N ARG A 94 -5.11 25.87 7.51
CA ARG A 94 -5.12 24.42 7.76
C ARG A 94 -5.35 23.61 6.50
N ASN A 95 -6.39 23.93 5.73
CA ASN A 95 -6.69 23.23 4.47
C ASN A 95 -5.58 23.43 3.42
N LYS A 96 -4.94 24.60 3.38
CA LYS A 96 -3.80 24.86 2.49
C LYS A 96 -2.56 24.07 2.92
N ILE A 97 -2.38 23.81 4.22
CA ILE A 97 -1.30 22.97 4.74
C ILE A 97 -1.57 21.51 4.41
N ALA A 98 -2.79 21.01 4.68
CA ALA A 98 -3.18 19.64 4.37
C ALA A 98 -2.92 19.27 2.90
N ARG A 99 -3.27 20.15 1.95
CA ARG A 99 -3.01 19.96 0.51
C ARG A 99 -1.54 19.87 0.09
N LYS A 100 -0.59 20.19 0.98
CA LYS A 100 0.84 20.01 0.70
C LYS A 100 1.32 18.60 0.97
N PHE A 101 0.57 17.86 1.79
CA PHE A 101 0.85 16.48 2.13
C PHE A 101 0.08 15.55 1.20
N ASN A 102 0.61 14.35 1.01
CA ASN A 102 -0.03 13.34 0.18
C ASN A 102 -1.15 12.63 0.97
N SER A 103 -2.39 12.77 0.50
CA SER A 103 -3.56 12.07 1.08
C SER A 103 -3.76 12.36 2.57
N ILE A 104 -3.82 13.65 2.93
CA ILE A 104 -4.05 14.13 4.30
C ILE A 104 -5.18 15.16 4.34
N TYR A 105 -6.03 15.05 5.36
CA TYR A 105 -6.92 16.12 5.81
C TYR A 105 -6.57 16.51 7.25
N LEU A 106 -6.89 17.76 7.64
CA LEU A 106 -6.59 18.29 8.97
C LEU A 106 -7.77 19.10 9.48
N ASN A 107 -8.09 18.97 10.77
CA ASN A 107 -9.15 19.74 11.44
C ASN A 107 -8.71 20.16 12.87
N LYS A 108 -9.65 20.71 13.66
CA LYS A 108 -9.38 21.14 15.05
C LYS A 108 -9.18 19.98 16.05
N GLY A 109 -9.58 18.76 15.71
CA GLY A 109 -9.36 17.57 16.51
C GLY A 109 -8.11 16.77 16.13
N SER A 110 -7.43 17.13 15.03
CA SER A 110 -6.26 16.41 14.51
C SER A 110 -5.12 16.30 15.53
N SER A 111 -4.80 17.38 16.23
CA SER A 111 -3.63 17.41 17.14
C SER A 111 -3.84 16.51 18.34
N GLU A 112 -5.00 16.63 19.01
CA GLU A 112 -5.34 15.80 20.18
C GLU A 112 -5.46 14.32 19.76
N SER A 113 -6.14 14.03 18.65
CA SER A 113 -6.32 12.66 18.18
C SER A 113 -4.97 11.99 17.87
N ALA A 114 -4.03 12.70 17.24
CA ALA A 114 -2.72 12.17 16.90
C ALA A 114 -1.87 11.83 18.14
N VAL A 115 -1.84 12.70 19.16
CA VAL A 115 -1.09 12.41 20.40
C VAL A 115 -1.75 11.32 21.24
N LEU A 116 -3.09 11.24 21.23
CA LEU A 116 -3.82 10.16 21.87
C LEU A 116 -3.58 8.82 21.17
N ALA A 117 -3.59 8.79 19.83
CA ALA A 117 -3.33 7.57 19.07
C ALA A 117 -1.94 7.00 19.39
N ALA A 118 -0.89 7.83 19.30
CA ALA A 118 0.47 7.40 19.61
C ALA A 118 0.63 6.95 21.08
N GLY A 119 0.10 7.72 22.03
CA GLY A 119 0.23 7.40 23.46
C GLY A 119 -0.59 6.18 23.88
N SER A 120 -1.70 5.92 23.19
CA SER A 120 -2.50 4.72 23.39
C SER A 120 -1.77 3.45 22.97
N VAL A 121 -1.05 3.48 21.83
CA VAL A 121 -0.24 2.33 21.39
C VAL A 121 0.95 2.11 22.32
N ILE A 122 1.59 3.17 22.82
CA ILE A 122 2.62 3.08 23.87
C ILE A 122 2.05 2.38 25.12
N GLU A 123 0.90 2.84 25.63
CA GLU A 123 0.30 2.33 26.87
C GLU A 123 -0.01 0.84 26.79
N VAL A 124 -0.64 0.39 25.70
CA VAL A 124 -0.95 -1.05 25.55
C VAL A 124 0.31 -1.89 25.36
N ALA A 125 1.31 -1.36 24.64
CA ALA A 125 2.55 -2.09 24.36
C ALA A 125 3.40 -2.25 25.63
N GLU A 126 3.46 -1.21 26.46
CA GLU A 126 4.12 -1.24 27.77
C GLU A 126 3.48 -2.30 28.68
N LYS A 127 2.15 -2.34 28.78
CA LYS A 127 1.42 -3.30 29.62
C LYS A 127 1.60 -4.75 29.17
N VAL A 128 1.61 -4.99 27.86
CA VAL A 128 1.89 -6.32 27.30
C VAL A 128 3.35 -6.72 27.52
N ALA A 129 4.29 -5.80 27.32
CA ALA A 129 5.72 -6.03 27.57
C ALA A 129 5.99 -6.35 29.06
N ALA A 130 5.32 -5.65 29.97
CA ALA A 130 5.41 -5.85 31.42
C ALA A 130 4.70 -7.13 31.92
N GLY A 131 3.95 -7.83 31.07
CA GLY A 131 3.18 -9.02 31.45
C GLY A 131 1.93 -8.72 32.27
N GLU A 132 1.50 -7.45 32.36
CA GLU A 132 0.22 -7.08 32.97
C GLU A 132 -0.97 -7.53 32.11
N LEU A 133 -0.74 -7.61 30.79
CA LEU A 133 -1.69 -8.11 29.80
C LEU A 133 -1.01 -9.19 28.96
N SER A 134 -1.78 -10.19 28.53
CA SER A 134 -1.29 -11.21 27.60
C SER A 134 -1.14 -10.63 26.19
N SER A 135 -2.12 -9.82 25.77
CA SER A 135 -2.16 -9.15 24.47
C SER A 135 -3.07 -7.92 24.55
N ALA A 136 -3.09 -7.08 23.52
CA ALA A 136 -3.95 -5.91 23.50
C ALA A 136 -4.36 -5.46 22.09
N ILE A 137 -5.49 -4.77 22.01
CA ILE A 137 -5.99 -4.08 20.82
C ILE A 137 -6.14 -2.59 21.14
N ALA A 138 -5.43 -1.74 20.40
CA ALA A 138 -5.57 -0.30 20.42
C ALA A 138 -6.40 0.15 19.21
N LEU A 139 -7.66 0.50 19.46
CA LEU A 139 -8.56 1.09 18.46
C LEU A 139 -8.25 2.58 18.37
N VAL A 140 -7.26 2.92 17.55
CA VAL A 140 -6.72 4.29 17.42
C VAL A 140 -7.04 4.92 16.08
N ARG A 141 -7.19 6.24 16.07
CA ARG A 141 -7.21 7.09 14.88
C ARG A 141 -6.60 8.46 15.22
N PRO A 142 -5.83 9.11 14.33
CA PRO A 142 -5.45 8.67 12.97
C PRO A 142 -4.54 7.42 12.96
N PRO A 143 -4.45 6.72 11.81
CA PRO A 143 -3.47 5.64 11.60
C PRO A 143 -2.02 6.19 11.62
N GLY A 144 -1.02 5.32 11.51
CA GLY A 144 0.37 5.69 11.69
C GLY A 144 1.39 5.16 10.67
N HIS A 145 1.21 3.98 10.08
CA HIS A 145 2.30 3.28 9.37
C HIS A 145 2.93 4.02 8.17
N HIS A 146 2.24 5.00 7.58
CA HIS A 146 2.76 5.84 6.49
C HIS A 146 3.50 7.09 6.95
N ALA A 147 3.31 7.55 8.20
CA ALA A 147 3.93 8.79 8.66
C ALA A 147 5.45 8.63 8.73
N GLU A 148 6.17 9.48 8.00
CA GLU A 148 7.63 9.48 7.94
C GLU A 148 8.24 10.42 8.97
N HIS A 149 9.57 10.45 9.06
CA HIS A 149 10.29 11.25 10.04
C HIS A 149 9.92 12.75 10.01
N ASP A 150 9.65 13.33 8.85
CA ASP A 150 9.27 14.76 8.73
C ASP A 150 8.03 15.03 7.88
N GLU A 151 7.24 13.99 7.58
CA GLU A 151 6.09 14.09 6.69
C GLU A 151 4.88 13.28 7.20
N ALA A 152 3.71 13.93 7.21
CA ALA A 152 2.42 13.24 7.31
C ALA A 152 1.97 12.81 5.91
N MET A 153 1.49 11.59 5.76
CA MET A 153 0.96 11.08 4.49
C MET A 153 0.05 9.87 4.74
N GLY A 154 -0.80 9.53 3.76
CA GLY A 154 -1.61 8.31 3.81
C GLY A 154 -2.52 8.27 5.04
N PHE A 155 -3.16 9.40 5.36
CA PHE A 155 -3.97 9.61 6.57
C PHE A 155 -3.21 9.58 7.91
N CYS A 156 -1.90 9.31 7.90
CA CYS A 156 -1.09 9.16 9.10
C CYS A 156 -0.44 10.47 9.51
N LEU A 157 -0.59 10.86 10.78
CA LEU A 157 0.03 12.09 11.33
C LEU A 157 1.30 11.79 12.14
N PHE A 158 1.27 10.73 12.95
CA PHE A 158 2.43 10.18 13.63
C PHE A 158 2.43 8.67 13.46
N ASN A 159 3.63 8.09 13.35
CA ASN A 159 3.79 6.63 13.29
C ASN A 159 3.63 5.99 14.67
N ASN A 160 2.40 5.58 14.98
CA ASN A 160 2.01 5.07 16.29
C ASN A 160 2.82 3.81 16.70
N VAL A 161 2.97 2.86 15.78
CA VAL A 161 3.68 1.59 16.04
C VAL A 161 5.17 1.82 16.18
N ALA A 162 5.78 2.65 15.34
CA ALA A 162 7.22 2.93 15.44
C ALA A 162 7.60 3.71 16.70
N VAL A 163 6.73 4.64 17.16
CA VAL A 163 6.89 5.31 18.45
C VAL A 163 6.87 4.30 19.60
N ALA A 164 5.90 3.36 19.60
CA ALA A 164 5.81 2.34 20.63
C ALA A 164 7.00 1.36 20.62
N ALA A 165 7.47 0.94 19.44
CA ALA A 165 8.65 0.08 19.32
C ALA A 165 9.92 0.77 19.88
N ASN A 166 10.17 2.02 19.51
CA ASN A 166 11.30 2.79 20.04
C ASN A 166 11.18 3.03 21.54
N TYR A 167 9.98 3.30 22.05
CA TYR A 167 9.72 3.45 23.48
C TYR A 167 10.11 2.19 24.25
N LEU A 168 9.67 1.00 23.81
CA LEU A 168 10.00 -0.25 24.48
C LEU A 168 11.51 -0.53 24.46
N LEU A 169 12.18 -0.32 23.32
CA LEU A 169 13.61 -0.61 23.17
C LEU A 169 14.51 0.33 23.96
N ASN A 170 14.18 1.62 24.00
CA ASN A 170 15.12 2.65 24.46
C ASN A 170 14.70 3.31 25.78
N GLU A 171 13.40 3.43 26.07
CA GLU A 171 12.91 4.09 27.30
C GLU A 171 12.54 3.08 28.38
N ARG A 172 12.22 1.83 28.02
CA ARG A 172 11.87 0.74 28.93
C ARG A 172 12.72 -0.52 28.80
N PRO A 173 14.07 -0.40 28.79
CA PRO A 173 14.95 -1.57 28.72
C PRO A 173 14.80 -2.50 29.93
N ASP A 174 14.22 -2.01 31.04
CA ASP A 174 13.87 -2.79 32.23
C ASP A 174 12.82 -3.88 31.96
N LEU A 175 11.97 -3.71 30.93
CA LEU A 175 10.97 -4.69 30.52
C LEU A 175 11.57 -5.87 29.72
N GLY A 176 12.87 -5.81 29.42
CA GLY A 176 13.60 -6.92 28.79
C GLY A 176 13.28 -7.14 27.30
N ILE A 177 12.56 -6.23 26.65
CA ILE A 177 12.28 -6.28 25.20
C ILE A 177 13.53 -5.84 24.44
N LYS A 178 14.08 -6.73 23.59
CA LYS A 178 15.30 -6.48 22.80
C LYS A 178 15.08 -6.71 21.31
N LYS A 179 14.14 -7.57 20.94
CA LYS A 179 13.78 -7.90 19.56
C LYS A 179 12.28 -7.71 19.37
N ILE A 180 11.90 -6.83 18.46
CA ILE A 180 10.49 -6.55 18.13
C ILE A 180 10.23 -7.03 16.70
N LEU A 181 9.17 -7.80 16.52
CA LEU A 181 8.62 -8.08 15.20
C LEU A 181 7.46 -7.12 14.96
N ILE A 182 7.55 -6.33 13.89
CA ILE A 182 6.41 -5.56 13.39
C ILE A 182 5.82 -6.30 12.19
N VAL A 183 4.55 -6.71 12.31
CA VAL A 183 3.79 -7.32 11.21
C VAL A 183 2.80 -6.30 10.70
N ASP A 184 3.02 -5.80 9.50
CA ASP A 184 2.09 -4.93 8.78
C ASP A 184 1.32 -5.76 7.77
N TRP A 185 0.03 -5.95 8.04
CA TRP A 185 -0.90 -6.64 7.15
C TRP A 185 -1.90 -5.70 6.49
N ASP A 186 -1.76 -4.38 6.71
CA ASP A 186 -2.51 -3.37 5.96
C ASP A 186 -2.26 -3.57 4.47
N VAL A 187 -3.26 -3.31 3.63
CA VAL A 187 -3.10 -3.53 2.18
C VAL A 187 -2.07 -2.59 1.57
N HIS A 188 -1.75 -1.48 2.24
CA HIS A 188 -0.73 -0.52 1.81
C HIS A 188 0.60 -0.81 2.50
N HIS A 189 1.69 -0.52 1.79
CA HIS A 189 3.03 -0.61 2.36
C HIS A 189 3.23 0.46 3.45
N GLY A 190 3.56 0.04 4.68
CA GLY A 190 3.98 0.93 5.76
C GLY A 190 5.37 1.55 5.53
N ASN A 191 5.52 2.38 4.50
CA ASN A 191 6.77 3.05 4.11
C ASN A 191 7.41 3.84 5.26
N GLY A 192 6.61 4.52 6.08
CA GLY A 192 7.09 5.25 7.24
C GLY A 192 7.74 4.32 8.27
N THR A 193 7.08 3.21 8.59
CA THR A 193 7.62 2.20 9.52
C THR A 193 8.89 1.55 8.97
N GLN A 194 8.91 1.17 7.69
CA GLN A 194 10.11 0.65 7.02
C GLN A 194 11.29 1.62 7.16
N LYS A 195 11.11 2.90 6.82
CA LYS A 195 12.18 3.91 6.85
C LYS A 195 12.70 4.16 8.27
N MET A 196 11.87 4.02 9.30
CA MET A 196 12.26 4.24 10.71
C MET A 196 13.17 3.16 11.28
N PHE A 197 13.17 1.94 10.72
CA PHE A 197 13.94 0.80 11.23
C PHE A 197 14.86 0.18 10.18
N TYR A 198 15.08 0.86 9.06
CA TYR A 198 15.73 0.29 7.88
C TYR A 198 17.16 -0.22 8.14
N ASP A 199 17.85 0.35 9.13
CA ASP A 199 19.19 -0.01 9.57
C ASP A 199 19.25 -0.62 10.99
N ASP A 200 18.10 -0.89 11.64
CA ASP A 200 18.04 -1.38 13.03
C ASP A 200 17.71 -2.90 13.11
N PRO A 201 18.69 -3.77 13.41
CA PRO A 201 18.46 -5.22 13.51
C PRO A 201 17.65 -5.65 14.74
N ARG A 202 17.34 -4.73 15.67
CA ARG A 202 16.46 -5.03 16.82
C ARG A 202 15.00 -5.10 16.40
N VAL A 203 14.65 -4.57 15.23
CA VAL A 203 13.29 -4.56 14.71
C VAL A 203 13.24 -5.30 13.37
N LEU A 204 12.50 -6.41 13.33
CA LEU A 204 12.15 -7.08 12.09
C LEU A 204 10.83 -6.50 11.58
N PHE A 205 10.86 -5.76 10.48
CA PHE A 205 9.66 -5.27 9.80
C PHE A 205 9.26 -6.24 8.69
N PHE A 206 8.02 -6.73 8.75
CA PHE A 206 7.40 -7.51 7.70
C PHE A 206 6.16 -6.78 7.22
N SER A 207 6.08 -6.46 5.93
CA SER A 207 4.88 -5.90 5.31
C SER A 207 4.44 -6.76 4.13
N VAL A 208 3.17 -7.13 4.14
CA VAL A 208 2.49 -7.70 2.98
C VAL A 208 1.52 -6.66 2.45
N HIS A 209 1.59 -6.33 1.17
CA HIS A 209 0.83 -5.20 0.64
C HIS A 209 0.56 -5.36 -0.84
N ARG A 210 -0.51 -4.71 -1.31
CA ARG A 210 -0.78 -4.56 -2.73
C ARG A 210 0.23 -3.60 -3.34
N PHE A 211 0.87 -4.02 -4.43
CA PHE A 211 1.95 -3.25 -5.07
C PHE A 211 1.65 -2.92 -6.52
N ASP A 212 1.01 -3.84 -7.26
CA ASP A 212 0.69 -3.69 -8.69
C ASP A 212 1.91 -3.18 -9.48
N TYR A 213 3.07 -3.79 -9.21
CA TYR A 213 4.37 -3.42 -9.80
C TYR A 213 4.78 -1.95 -9.58
N GLY A 214 4.37 -1.36 -8.45
CA GLY A 214 4.67 0.02 -8.05
C GLY A 214 3.60 1.04 -8.47
N SER A 215 2.48 0.59 -9.02
CA SER A 215 1.39 1.50 -9.43
C SER A 215 0.31 1.69 -8.36
N PHE A 216 0.22 0.82 -7.36
CA PHE A 216 -0.69 0.99 -6.23
C PHE A 216 -0.09 1.94 -5.18
N TYR A 217 -0.93 2.68 -4.44
CA TYR A 217 -0.47 3.63 -3.41
C TYR A 217 0.38 2.92 -2.34
N PRO A 218 1.51 3.49 -1.86
CA PRO A 218 2.02 4.85 -2.09
C PRO A 218 2.80 5.05 -3.40
N SER A 219 2.90 4.02 -4.24
CA SER A 219 3.58 4.05 -5.54
C SER A 219 5.09 4.35 -5.45
N GLU A 220 5.70 3.92 -4.36
CA GLU A 220 7.15 4.04 -4.13
C GLU A 220 7.86 2.75 -4.53
N GLY A 221 9.04 2.88 -5.14
CA GLY A 221 9.82 1.72 -5.60
C GLY A 221 10.40 0.88 -4.45
N ASP A 222 10.54 1.48 -3.27
CA ASP A 222 11.11 0.85 -2.06
C ASP A 222 10.15 -0.09 -1.33
N ALA A 223 8.90 -0.22 -1.80
CA ALA A 223 7.97 -1.28 -1.40
C ALA A 223 8.27 -2.64 -2.06
N SER A 224 9.19 -2.71 -3.04
CA SER A 224 9.56 -3.98 -3.68
C SER A 224 10.28 -4.94 -2.72
N HIS A 225 10.20 -6.25 -3.00
CA HIS A 225 10.87 -7.32 -2.25
C HIS A 225 12.40 -7.22 -2.19
N CYS A 226 13.01 -6.41 -3.06
CA CYS A 226 14.47 -6.21 -3.09
C CYS A 226 14.98 -5.20 -2.05
N PHE A 227 14.10 -4.53 -1.32
CA PHE A 227 14.44 -3.60 -0.26
C PHE A 227 14.44 -4.33 1.08
N ILE A 228 15.61 -4.84 1.46
CA ILE A 228 15.76 -5.74 2.60
C ILE A 228 16.40 -5.08 3.83
N GLY A 229 16.51 -3.76 3.86
CA GLY A 229 17.25 -3.03 4.89
C GLY A 229 18.70 -2.82 4.49
N GLU A 230 19.42 -2.03 5.29
CA GLU A 230 20.82 -1.68 5.04
C GLU A 230 21.67 -1.77 6.31
N GLU A 231 22.99 -1.68 6.13
CA GLU A 231 23.96 -1.74 7.23
C GLU A 231 23.69 -2.92 8.17
N ALA A 232 23.50 -2.64 9.47
CA ALA A 232 23.22 -3.66 10.47
C ALA A 232 21.79 -4.25 10.33
N GLY A 233 20.83 -3.47 9.81
CA GLY A 233 19.44 -3.86 9.57
C GLY A 233 19.24 -4.65 8.28
N LYS A 234 20.28 -4.93 7.49
CA LYS A 234 20.16 -5.75 6.28
C LYS A 234 19.62 -7.15 6.60
N GLY A 235 18.53 -7.51 5.93
CA GLY A 235 17.73 -8.71 6.15
C GLY A 235 16.54 -8.51 7.10
N TYR A 236 16.46 -7.40 7.84
CA TYR A 236 15.42 -7.14 8.84
C TYR A 236 14.24 -6.31 8.30
N ASN A 237 14.24 -6.00 7.00
CA ASN A 237 13.07 -5.50 6.29
C ASN A 237 12.59 -6.55 5.28
N ILE A 238 11.32 -6.92 5.33
CA ILE A 238 10.72 -7.95 4.46
C ILE A 238 9.45 -7.40 3.83
N ASN A 239 9.52 -7.10 2.54
CA ASN A 239 8.37 -6.71 1.74
C ASN A 239 7.83 -7.91 0.95
N VAL A 240 6.52 -8.15 1.01
CA VAL A 240 5.78 -9.12 0.19
C VAL A 240 4.80 -8.35 -0.71
N PRO A 241 5.26 -7.89 -1.89
CA PRO A 241 4.49 -7.03 -2.78
C PRO A 241 3.58 -7.84 -3.71
N TRP A 242 2.27 -7.80 -3.49
CA TRP A 242 1.31 -8.46 -4.38
C TRP A 242 1.28 -7.81 -5.77
N GLU A 243 1.27 -8.67 -6.78
CA GLU A 243 1.23 -8.26 -8.20
C GLU A 243 -0.13 -7.67 -8.61
N HIS A 244 -1.19 -7.89 -7.83
CA HIS A 244 -2.53 -7.40 -8.10
C HIS A 244 -3.40 -7.40 -6.82
N GLY A 245 -4.49 -6.62 -6.85
CA GLY A 245 -5.62 -6.85 -5.94
C GLY A 245 -6.24 -8.24 -6.17
N LYS A 246 -7.05 -8.74 -5.24
CA LYS A 246 -7.72 -10.07 -5.19
C LYS A 246 -6.99 -11.18 -4.43
N CYS A 247 -5.77 -10.95 -3.93
CA CYS A 247 -5.15 -11.88 -2.98
C CYS A 247 -6.07 -12.04 -1.76
N GLY A 248 -6.36 -13.29 -1.38
CA GLY A 248 -7.27 -13.64 -0.29
C GLY A 248 -6.60 -14.54 0.75
N ASP A 249 -7.41 -15.21 1.58
CA ASP A 249 -6.94 -16.00 2.72
C ASP A 249 -5.77 -16.94 2.38
N ALA A 250 -5.90 -17.75 1.33
CA ALA A 250 -4.87 -18.71 0.92
C ALA A 250 -3.54 -18.03 0.55
N ASP A 251 -3.60 -16.83 -0.03
CA ASP A 251 -2.42 -16.09 -0.48
C ASP A 251 -1.64 -15.52 0.72
N TYR A 252 -2.36 -14.93 1.68
CA TYR A 252 -1.77 -14.41 2.92
C TYR A 252 -1.25 -15.54 3.81
N ILE A 253 -1.99 -16.65 3.93
CA ILE A 253 -1.52 -17.85 4.65
C ILE A 253 -0.23 -18.38 4.04
N ALA A 254 -0.11 -18.42 2.71
CA ALA A 254 1.11 -18.85 2.04
C ALA A 254 2.30 -17.93 2.35
N ALA A 255 2.11 -16.60 2.38
CA ALA A 255 3.16 -15.67 2.81
C ALA A 255 3.57 -15.89 4.28
N TRP A 256 2.61 -16.18 5.17
CA TRP A 256 2.91 -16.53 6.55
C TRP A 256 3.77 -17.80 6.61
N ASP A 257 3.26 -18.89 6.05
CA ASP A 257 3.85 -20.22 6.20
C ASP A 257 5.20 -20.37 5.51
N HIS A 258 5.43 -19.61 4.43
CA HIS A 258 6.63 -19.74 3.60
C HIS A 258 7.60 -18.57 3.67
N VAL A 259 7.26 -17.47 4.35
CA VAL A 259 8.18 -16.34 4.57
C VAL A 259 8.21 -15.94 6.04
N LEU A 260 7.10 -15.44 6.58
CA LEU A 260 7.08 -14.80 7.90
C LEU A 260 7.40 -15.78 9.03
N LEU A 261 6.68 -16.90 9.14
CA LEU A 261 6.81 -17.81 10.28
C LEU A 261 8.20 -18.49 10.34
N PRO A 262 8.79 -18.94 9.21
CA PRO A 262 10.16 -19.45 9.22
C PRO A 262 11.18 -18.43 9.74
N VAL A 263 11.08 -17.17 9.31
CA VAL A 263 11.97 -16.09 9.79
C VAL A 263 11.69 -15.78 11.25
N THR A 264 10.42 -15.64 11.64
CA THR A 264 10.00 -15.33 13.02
C THR A 264 10.52 -16.37 14.00
N LYS A 265 10.53 -17.66 13.62
CA LYS A 265 11.07 -18.74 14.45
C LYS A 265 12.57 -18.58 14.72
N VAL A 266 13.33 -18.06 13.77
CA VAL A 266 14.79 -17.83 13.93
C VAL A 266 15.06 -16.50 14.61
N PHE A 267 14.30 -15.45 14.26
CA PHE A 267 14.40 -14.13 14.87
C PHE A 267 14.00 -14.16 16.34
N ASP A 268 13.01 -14.97 16.72
CA ASP A 268 12.55 -15.20 18.10
C ASP A 268 12.23 -13.88 18.82
N PRO A 269 11.19 -13.15 18.38
CA PRO A 269 10.88 -11.82 18.92
C PRO A 269 10.41 -11.91 20.38
N ASP A 270 10.70 -10.87 21.15
CA ASP A 270 10.22 -10.72 22.52
C ASP A 270 8.75 -10.27 22.55
N ILE A 271 8.34 -9.46 21.57
CA ILE A 271 6.98 -8.94 21.40
C ILE A 271 6.67 -8.76 19.90
N ILE A 272 5.39 -8.90 19.55
CA ILE A 272 4.90 -8.64 18.19
C ILE A 272 3.97 -7.43 18.22
N LEU A 273 4.27 -6.43 17.40
CA LEU A 273 3.39 -5.30 17.14
C LEU A 273 2.77 -5.48 15.76
N VAL A 274 1.44 -5.45 15.68
CA VAL A 274 0.71 -5.61 14.42
C VAL A 274 0.19 -4.24 14.00
N SER A 275 0.69 -3.73 12.87
CA SER A 275 0.04 -2.64 12.13
C SER A 275 -1.22 -3.23 11.50
N ALA A 276 -2.32 -3.13 12.25
CA ALA A 276 -3.54 -3.88 12.02
C ALA A 276 -4.51 -3.11 11.12
N GLY A 277 -4.14 -2.98 9.85
CA GLY A 277 -5.04 -2.52 8.79
C GLY A 277 -6.01 -3.61 8.35
N PHE A 278 -7.25 -3.23 8.02
CA PHE A 278 -8.25 -4.19 7.55
C PHE A 278 -8.81 -3.85 6.16
N ASP A 279 -8.05 -3.08 5.38
CA ASP A 279 -8.38 -2.71 4.00
C ASP A 279 -7.98 -3.78 2.97
N ALA A 280 -7.25 -4.82 3.37
CA ALA A 280 -7.13 -6.04 2.56
C ALA A 280 -8.38 -6.94 2.64
N ALA A 281 -9.36 -6.58 3.49
CA ALA A 281 -10.57 -7.36 3.68
C ALA A 281 -11.48 -7.33 2.45
N LEU A 282 -12.24 -8.41 2.25
CA LEU A 282 -13.27 -8.48 1.22
C LEU A 282 -14.25 -7.30 1.35
N GLY A 283 -14.49 -6.61 0.24
CA GLY A 283 -15.42 -5.49 0.14
C GLY A 283 -14.85 -4.13 0.57
N ASP A 284 -13.57 -4.04 0.93
CA ASP A 284 -12.92 -2.75 1.14
C ASP A 284 -12.88 -1.92 -0.16
N PRO A 285 -13.21 -0.61 -0.12
CA PRO A 285 -13.28 0.21 -1.32
C PRO A 285 -11.90 0.58 -1.91
N LEU A 286 -10.81 0.44 -1.16
CA LEU A 286 -9.47 0.86 -1.60
C LEU A 286 -8.55 -0.33 -1.90
N GLY A 287 -8.50 -1.33 -1.02
CA GLY A 287 -7.49 -2.39 -1.11
C GLY A 287 -7.70 -3.37 -2.27
N GLY A 288 -8.94 -3.79 -2.50
CA GLY A 288 -9.29 -4.75 -3.56
C GLY A 288 -8.79 -6.19 -3.35
N CYS A 289 -8.23 -6.49 -2.18
CA CYS A 289 -7.96 -7.87 -1.71
C CYS A 289 -9.23 -8.53 -1.15
N CYS A 290 -9.12 -9.82 -0.82
CA CYS A 290 -10.26 -10.66 -0.47
C CYS A 290 -10.05 -11.45 0.83
N ILE A 291 -9.40 -10.85 1.84
CA ILE A 291 -9.23 -11.54 3.14
C ILE A 291 -10.58 -11.57 3.87
N THR A 292 -10.97 -12.72 4.39
CA THR A 292 -12.16 -12.88 5.21
C THR A 292 -11.85 -12.55 6.68
N PRO A 293 -12.86 -12.24 7.53
CA PRO A 293 -12.65 -12.13 8.98
C PRO A 293 -11.98 -13.38 9.59
N ASN A 294 -12.30 -14.57 9.07
CA ASN A 294 -11.66 -15.83 9.47
C ASN A 294 -10.20 -15.91 8.98
N GLY A 295 -9.89 -15.35 7.81
CA GLY A 295 -8.52 -15.19 7.33
C GLY A 295 -7.65 -14.45 8.33
N TYR A 296 -8.07 -13.24 8.74
CA TYR A 296 -7.34 -12.46 9.76
C TYR A 296 -7.21 -13.20 11.09
N ALA A 297 -8.27 -13.86 11.56
CA ALA A 297 -8.23 -14.68 12.76
C ALA A 297 -7.19 -15.81 12.67
N LEU A 298 -7.05 -16.47 11.51
CA LEU A 298 -6.03 -17.48 11.28
C LEU A 298 -4.61 -16.89 11.22
N LEU A 299 -4.41 -15.76 10.53
CA LEU A 299 -3.11 -15.07 10.49
C LEU A 299 -2.65 -14.71 11.90
N LEU A 300 -3.56 -14.19 12.74
CA LEU A 300 -3.27 -13.88 14.14
C LEU A 300 -3.02 -15.13 14.99
N THR A 301 -3.82 -16.18 14.80
CA THR A 301 -3.63 -17.47 15.51
C THR A 301 -2.24 -18.04 15.26
N LYS A 302 -1.74 -17.95 14.03
CA LYS A 302 -0.38 -18.39 13.68
C LYS A 302 0.71 -17.58 14.39
N LEU A 303 0.47 -16.29 14.67
CA LEU A 303 1.40 -15.43 15.41
C LEU A 303 1.41 -15.68 16.92
N LEU A 304 0.29 -16.14 17.50
CA LEU A 304 0.20 -16.43 18.94
C LEU A 304 1.18 -17.51 19.42
N GLY A 305 1.72 -18.33 18.51
CA GLY A 305 2.77 -19.32 18.82
C GLY A 305 4.15 -18.72 19.10
N PHE A 306 4.32 -17.40 18.97
CA PHE A 306 5.58 -16.68 19.13
C PHE A 306 5.48 -15.63 20.24
N ALA A 307 6.63 -15.11 20.70
CA ALA A 307 6.70 -14.06 21.73
C ALA A 307 5.89 -14.35 23.01
N GLN A 308 5.65 -15.64 23.32
CA GLN A 308 4.79 -16.08 24.42
C GLN A 308 3.36 -15.50 24.35
N GLY A 309 2.87 -15.23 23.13
CA GLY A 309 1.56 -14.62 22.90
C GLY A 309 1.51 -13.11 23.12
N ARG A 310 2.65 -12.44 23.43
CA ARG A 310 2.73 -10.98 23.58
C ARG A 310 2.52 -10.28 22.23
N ILE A 311 1.26 -9.98 21.95
CA ILE A 311 0.82 -9.33 20.71
C ILE A 311 0.07 -8.04 21.03
N VAL A 312 0.42 -6.97 20.32
CA VAL A 312 -0.29 -5.70 20.35
C VAL A 312 -0.80 -5.40 18.94
N MET A 313 -2.11 -5.23 18.78
CA MET A 313 -2.71 -4.77 17.52
C MET A 313 -2.99 -3.28 17.62
N ALA A 314 -2.40 -2.47 16.73
CA ALA A 314 -2.71 -1.05 16.58
C ALA A 314 -3.48 -0.85 15.27
N LEU A 315 -4.68 -0.27 15.36
CA LEU A 315 -5.52 -0.07 14.18
C LEU A 315 -4.85 0.88 13.15
N GLU A 316 -4.77 0.45 11.89
CA GLU A 316 -4.29 1.25 10.76
C GLU A 316 -5.46 1.58 9.80
N GLY A 317 -5.45 1.07 8.56
CA GLY A 317 -6.49 1.22 7.53
C GLY A 317 -7.71 0.30 7.68
N GLY A 318 -8.53 0.24 6.63
CA GLY A 318 -9.81 -0.48 6.59
C GLY A 318 -11.01 0.46 6.57
N TYR A 319 -11.72 0.49 5.46
CA TYR A 319 -12.66 1.57 5.10
C TYR A 319 -14.06 1.06 4.78
N ASN A 320 -14.24 -0.25 4.57
CA ASN A 320 -15.56 -0.86 4.66
C ASN A 320 -15.93 -1.11 6.14
N LEU A 321 -16.92 -0.37 6.65
CA LEU A 321 -17.32 -0.41 8.07
C LEU A 321 -17.77 -1.79 8.56
N ARG A 322 -18.38 -2.61 7.71
CA ARG A 322 -18.80 -3.99 8.06
C ARG A 322 -17.58 -4.90 8.10
N SER A 323 -16.71 -4.83 7.10
CA SER A 323 -15.53 -5.68 7.00
C SER A 323 -14.54 -5.42 8.14
N ILE A 324 -14.20 -4.16 8.41
CA ILE A 324 -13.29 -3.80 9.52
C ILE A 324 -13.83 -4.25 10.88
N ALA A 325 -15.11 -4.00 11.17
CA ALA A 325 -15.72 -4.35 12.44
C ALA A 325 -15.77 -5.87 12.66
N ASN A 326 -16.10 -6.64 11.61
CA ASN A 326 -16.13 -8.10 11.69
C ASN A 326 -14.72 -8.69 11.83
N SER A 327 -13.73 -8.19 11.09
CA SER A 327 -12.35 -8.66 11.15
C SER A 327 -11.71 -8.37 12.51
N VAL A 328 -11.89 -7.17 13.06
CA VAL A 328 -11.41 -6.84 14.43
C VAL A 328 -12.09 -7.73 15.47
N CYS A 329 -13.40 -7.96 15.35
CA CYS A 329 -14.14 -8.84 16.26
C CYS A 329 -13.61 -10.28 16.20
N ALA A 330 -13.30 -10.81 15.01
CA ALA A 330 -12.71 -12.13 14.85
C ALA A 330 -11.32 -12.23 15.50
N CYS A 331 -10.45 -11.24 15.29
CA CYS A 331 -9.15 -11.16 15.94
C CYS A 331 -9.24 -11.06 17.47
N ALA A 332 -10.16 -10.24 17.99
CA ALA A 332 -10.36 -10.09 19.43
C ALA A 332 -10.80 -11.40 20.10
N LYS A 333 -11.68 -12.18 19.45
CA LYS A 333 -12.08 -13.52 19.92
C LYS A 333 -10.88 -14.48 19.98
N VAL A 334 -9.99 -14.45 18.99
CA VAL A 334 -8.74 -15.23 18.99
C VAL A 334 -7.85 -14.86 20.17
N LEU A 335 -7.63 -13.56 20.43
CA LEU A 335 -6.82 -13.12 21.58
C LEU A 335 -7.43 -13.53 22.93
N LEU A 336 -8.77 -13.55 23.02
CA LEU A 336 -9.49 -14.00 24.21
C LEU A 336 -9.49 -15.52 24.40
N GLY A 337 -8.89 -16.28 23.48
CA GLY A 337 -8.81 -17.74 23.54
C GLY A 337 -10.09 -18.46 23.13
N ASP A 338 -11.00 -17.80 22.40
CA ASP A 338 -12.17 -18.48 21.85
C ASP A 338 -11.74 -19.57 20.87
N LYS A 339 -12.47 -20.69 20.90
CA LYS A 339 -12.25 -21.76 19.94
C LYS A 339 -12.50 -21.25 18.53
N PHE A 340 -11.44 -21.20 17.75
CA PHE A 340 -11.47 -20.81 16.35
C PHE A 340 -11.27 -22.04 15.48
N THR A 341 -12.27 -22.36 14.67
CA THR A 341 -12.17 -23.37 13.62
C THR A 341 -12.09 -22.66 12.29
N PHE A 342 -10.91 -22.70 11.68
CA PHE A 342 -10.78 -22.28 10.29
C PHE A 342 -11.18 -23.44 9.40
N ASN A 343 -12.34 -23.34 8.76
CA ASN A 343 -12.63 -24.19 7.62
C ASN A 343 -11.68 -23.74 6.52
N THR A 344 -10.68 -24.57 6.21
CA THR A 344 -9.76 -24.31 5.12
C THR A 344 -10.62 -24.05 3.89
N PRO A 345 -10.60 -22.83 3.30
CA PRO A 345 -11.28 -22.68 2.05
C PRO A 345 -10.62 -23.64 1.08
N GLU A 346 -11.40 -24.25 0.20
CA GLU A 346 -10.90 -25.00 -0.97
C GLU A 346 -10.06 -24.11 -1.92
N MET A 347 -9.77 -22.88 -1.51
CA MET A 347 -9.03 -21.89 -2.27
C MET A 347 -7.53 -22.14 -2.18
N GLN A 348 -6.95 -22.25 -3.36
CA GLN A 348 -5.52 -22.38 -3.59
C GLN A 348 -4.89 -20.98 -3.78
N PRO A 349 -3.63 -20.76 -3.37
CA PRO A 349 -2.95 -19.51 -3.65
C PRO A 349 -2.77 -19.29 -5.16
N PHE A 350 -2.63 -18.04 -5.58
CA PHE A 350 -2.33 -17.71 -6.97
C PHE A 350 -0.92 -18.14 -7.37
N GLU A 351 -0.72 -18.37 -8.67
CA GLU A 351 0.62 -18.51 -9.24
C GLU A 351 1.46 -17.24 -9.02
N SER A 352 0.85 -16.05 -9.15
CA SER A 352 1.48 -14.76 -8.84
C SER A 352 1.96 -14.69 -7.39
N THR A 353 1.13 -15.13 -6.43
CA THR A 353 1.52 -15.28 -5.03
C THR A 353 2.76 -16.15 -4.87
N TRP A 354 2.81 -17.30 -5.56
CA TRP A 354 3.96 -18.19 -5.49
C TRP A 354 5.23 -17.56 -6.07
N ARG A 355 5.11 -16.82 -7.19
CA ARG A 355 6.23 -16.06 -7.77
C ARG A 355 6.77 -15.01 -6.80
N VAL A 356 5.89 -14.26 -6.13
CA VAL A 356 6.29 -13.27 -5.12
C VAL A 356 7.01 -13.95 -3.96
N ILE A 357 6.46 -15.02 -3.39
CA ILE A 357 7.10 -15.78 -2.31
C ILE A 357 8.49 -16.28 -2.73
N GLN A 358 8.62 -16.81 -3.94
CA GLN A 358 9.91 -17.25 -4.49
C GLN A 358 10.91 -16.10 -4.60
N ALA A 359 10.48 -14.93 -5.09
CA ALA A 359 11.33 -13.75 -5.23
C ALA A 359 11.82 -13.25 -3.86
N VAL A 360 10.91 -13.11 -2.90
CA VAL A 360 11.20 -12.70 -1.52
C VAL A 360 12.20 -13.66 -0.87
N ARG A 361 11.95 -14.97 -0.95
CA ARG A 361 12.87 -15.98 -0.40
C ARG A 361 14.23 -15.94 -1.06
N ASN A 362 14.30 -15.73 -2.37
CA ASN A 362 15.56 -15.68 -3.10
C ASN A 362 16.42 -14.48 -2.68
N GLU A 363 15.80 -13.34 -2.42
CA GLU A 363 16.50 -12.16 -1.93
C GLU A 363 17.02 -12.39 -0.50
N LEU A 364 16.16 -12.94 0.38
CA LEU A 364 16.44 -13.02 1.80
C LEU A 364 17.24 -14.25 2.24
N LYS A 365 17.36 -15.30 1.44
CA LYS A 365 18.00 -16.57 1.85
C LYS A 365 19.45 -16.44 2.34
N THR A 366 20.15 -15.39 1.92
CA THR A 366 21.52 -15.12 2.37
C THR A 366 21.55 -14.57 3.80
N CYS A 367 20.55 -13.77 4.18
CA CYS A 367 20.38 -13.23 5.53
C CYS A 367 19.65 -14.24 6.44
N TRP A 368 18.72 -15.00 5.87
CA TRP A 368 17.90 -15.99 6.55
C TRP A 368 18.03 -17.37 5.89
N PRO A 369 19.05 -18.17 6.27
CA PRO A 369 19.28 -19.48 5.67
C PRO A 369 18.09 -20.44 5.73
N VAL A 370 17.18 -20.26 6.70
CA VAL A 370 15.91 -21.02 6.83
C VAL A 370 15.03 -20.91 5.57
N LEU A 371 15.19 -19.85 4.77
CA LEU A 371 14.48 -19.64 3.51
C LEU A 371 15.15 -20.31 2.29
N SER A 372 16.30 -20.97 2.48
CA SER A 372 17.01 -21.68 1.39
C SER A 372 16.35 -23.00 0.99
N SER A 373 15.43 -23.52 1.81
CA SER A 373 14.70 -24.75 1.50
C SER A 373 13.88 -24.59 0.21
N LYS A 374 13.72 -25.68 -0.53
CA LYS A 374 12.82 -25.68 -1.68
C LYS A 374 11.37 -25.51 -1.19
N LEU A 375 10.64 -24.64 -1.88
CA LEU A 375 9.19 -24.59 -1.73
C LEU A 375 8.58 -25.92 -2.20
N PRO A 376 7.42 -26.34 -1.65
CA PRO A 376 6.74 -27.54 -2.11
C PRO A 376 6.41 -27.44 -3.60
N GLU A 377 6.71 -28.50 -4.37
CA GLU A 377 6.52 -28.52 -5.83
C GLU A 377 5.08 -28.93 -6.24
N ASN A 378 4.34 -29.60 -5.35
CA ASN A 378 2.99 -30.13 -5.60
C ASN A 378 1.87 -29.27 -4.98
N VAL A 379 2.01 -27.94 -5.00
CA VAL A 379 0.94 -27.03 -4.57
C VAL A 379 0.01 -26.79 -5.75
N SER A 380 -1.29 -27.00 -5.57
CA SER A 380 -2.26 -26.58 -6.58
C SER A 380 -2.30 -25.06 -6.59
N LEU A 381 -2.22 -24.44 -7.77
CA LEU A 381 -2.16 -22.98 -7.90
C LEU A 381 -3.22 -22.52 -8.90
N ARG A 382 -3.85 -21.37 -8.61
CA ARG A 382 -4.80 -20.75 -9.53
C ARG A 382 -4.10 -19.74 -10.47
N ILE A 383 -4.36 -19.86 -11.77
CA ILE A 383 -3.73 -19.04 -12.83
C ILE A 383 -4.47 -17.70 -13.02
N LYS A 384 -5.80 -17.67 -12.83
CA LYS A 384 -6.63 -16.48 -13.02
C LYS A 384 -7.60 -16.28 -11.85
N PRO A 385 -7.96 -15.03 -11.52
CA PRO A 385 -9.10 -14.78 -10.65
C PRO A 385 -10.36 -15.36 -11.28
N ALA A 386 -11.13 -16.15 -10.53
CA ALA A 386 -12.38 -16.71 -11.04
C ALA A 386 -13.32 -15.56 -11.47
N PRO A 387 -13.96 -15.61 -12.65
CA PRO A 387 -14.88 -14.56 -13.11
C PRO A 387 -16.15 -14.38 -12.26
N SER A 388 -16.36 -15.19 -11.21
CA SER A 388 -17.66 -15.34 -10.53
C SER A 388 -17.61 -15.30 -8.99
N GLU A 389 -16.60 -14.71 -8.35
CA GLU A 389 -16.65 -14.42 -6.89
C GLU A 389 -17.38 -13.09 -6.57
N LEU A 390 -18.37 -12.72 -7.40
CA LEU A 390 -19.50 -11.90 -6.96
C LEU A 390 -20.46 -12.84 -6.20
N TYR A 391 -20.06 -13.31 -5.02
CA TYR A 391 -21.01 -13.99 -4.15
C TYR A 391 -21.86 -12.94 -3.47
N ALA A 392 -23.17 -13.11 -3.69
CA ALA A 392 -24.24 -12.34 -3.12
C ALA A 392 -24.00 -12.13 -1.62
N SER A 393 -24.36 -10.93 -1.17
CA SER A 393 -24.68 -10.66 0.22
C SER A 393 -25.55 -11.79 0.77
N ASP A 394 -24.97 -12.69 1.56
CA ASP A 394 -25.75 -13.45 2.52
C ASP A 394 -26.28 -12.44 3.54
N SER A 395 -27.52 -12.02 3.26
CA SER A 395 -28.47 -11.56 4.24
C SER A 395 -28.70 -12.70 5.22
N GLU A 396 -27.85 -12.81 6.23
CA GLU A 396 -28.33 -13.35 7.50
C GLU A 396 -29.28 -12.30 8.07
N SER A 397 -30.54 -12.69 8.08
CA SER A 397 -31.66 -12.02 8.72
C SER A 397 -31.41 -11.95 10.23
N ASP A 398 -30.98 -10.79 10.71
CA ASP A 398 -31.42 -10.33 12.03
C ASP A 398 -32.72 -9.56 11.80
N SER A 399 -33.82 -10.28 12.01
CA SER A 399 -35.13 -9.68 12.20
C SER A 399 -35.14 -8.94 13.52
N GLU A 400 -35.11 -7.62 13.48
CA GLU A 400 -35.94 -6.72 14.29
C GLU A 400 -35.70 -5.27 13.82
N ASP A 401 -36.81 -4.53 13.70
CA ASP A 401 -36.95 -3.10 13.40
C ASP A 401 -36.91 -2.65 11.92
N VAL A 402 -38.02 -2.95 11.23
CA VAL A 402 -38.46 -2.23 10.02
C VAL A 402 -39.88 -1.72 10.25
N ASP A 403 -40.04 -0.50 10.77
CA ASP A 403 -41.30 0.23 10.58
C ASP A 403 -41.13 1.75 10.68
N GLU A 404 -40.19 2.37 9.96
CA GLU A 404 -40.27 3.81 9.67
C GLU A 404 -39.31 4.29 8.55
N LEU A 405 -39.43 3.82 7.30
CA LEU A 405 -38.84 4.55 6.14
C LEU A 405 -39.30 4.04 4.74
N LEU A 406 -40.58 3.64 4.59
CA LEU A 406 -41.16 3.24 3.30
C LEU A 406 -42.02 4.33 2.64
N GLY A 407 -41.44 5.52 2.50
CA GLY A 407 -42.06 6.58 1.72
C GLY A 407 -41.04 7.64 1.38
N THR A 408 -40.26 7.43 0.30
CA THR A 408 -39.75 8.43 -0.67
C THR A 408 -38.52 7.88 -1.42
N VAL A 409 -38.68 6.84 -2.25
CA VAL A 409 -37.81 6.64 -3.43
C VAL A 409 -38.52 5.74 -4.45
N ALA A 410 -39.50 6.30 -5.14
CA ALA A 410 -40.12 5.70 -6.31
C ALA A 410 -39.91 6.63 -7.50
N SER A 411 -38.67 6.70 -8.02
CA SER A 411 -38.34 7.10 -9.39
C SER A 411 -36.83 7.29 -9.57
N VAL A 412 -36.07 6.20 -9.71
CA VAL A 412 -34.77 6.27 -10.41
C VAL A 412 -34.67 5.05 -11.31
N SER A 413 -34.90 5.26 -12.60
CA SER A 413 -34.69 4.29 -13.66
C SER A 413 -33.19 4.11 -13.91
N VAL A 414 -32.66 2.93 -13.60
CA VAL A 414 -31.29 2.52 -13.96
C VAL A 414 -31.30 2.14 -15.45
N ILE A 415 -30.54 2.87 -16.25
CA ILE A 415 -30.25 2.52 -17.66
C ILE A 415 -28.98 1.67 -17.66
N GLU A 416 -29.10 0.40 -18.04
CA GLU A 416 -27.98 -0.48 -18.39
C GLU A 416 -27.33 0.02 -19.69
N ALA A 417 -26.10 0.52 -19.61
CA ALA A 417 -25.28 0.82 -20.79
C ALA A 417 -24.37 -0.37 -21.09
N THR A 418 -24.78 -1.21 -22.05
CA THR A 418 -23.96 -2.28 -22.61
C THR A 418 -22.98 -1.71 -23.65
N GLY A 419 -21.75 -2.23 -23.64
CA GLY A 419 -20.59 -1.71 -24.37
C GLY A 419 -20.63 -1.91 -25.88
N VAL A 420 -21.38 -1.06 -26.58
CA VAL A 420 -21.28 -0.86 -28.04
C VAL A 420 -21.45 0.64 -28.36
N ALA A 421 -20.51 1.48 -27.92
CA ALA A 421 -20.55 2.92 -28.26
C ALA A 421 -19.17 3.63 -28.23
N ILE A 422 -18.05 2.89 -28.36
CA ILE A 422 -16.70 3.50 -28.38
C ILE A 422 -15.94 3.18 -29.69
N SER A 423 -16.49 2.32 -30.57
CA SER A 423 -15.84 1.97 -31.84
C SER A 423 -16.18 2.88 -33.04
N GLU A 424 -17.00 3.93 -32.86
CA GLU A 424 -17.46 4.78 -33.97
C GLU A 424 -16.94 6.22 -33.96
N HIS A 425 -16.01 6.56 -33.06
CA HIS A 425 -15.36 7.88 -33.00
C HIS A 425 -13.85 7.88 -33.25
N LEU A 426 -13.24 6.71 -33.48
CA LEU A 426 -11.81 6.60 -33.80
C LEU A 426 -11.51 6.45 -35.31
N SER A 427 -12.53 6.46 -36.17
CA SER A 427 -12.37 6.37 -37.64
C SER A 427 -12.37 7.73 -38.36
N LYS A 428 -12.34 8.86 -37.64
CA LYS A 428 -12.44 10.22 -38.22
C LYS A 428 -11.25 11.16 -38.00
N MET A 429 -10.08 10.67 -37.63
CA MET A 429 -8.85 11.47 -37.66
C MET A 429 -7.79 10.79 -38.53
N LYS A 430 -7.79 11.12 -39.82
CA LYS A 430 -6.64 10.88 -40.69
C LYS A 430 -5.70 12.08 -40.56
N LEU A 431 -4.46 11.77 -40.20
CA LEU A 431 -3.29 12.63 -40.27
C LEU A 431 -2.86 12.69 -41.75
N ASP A 432 -2.75 13.89 -42.31
CA ASP A 432 -2.08 14.13 -43.59
C ASP A 432 -0.75 14.84 -43.30
N ASP A 433 0.33 14.26 -43.80
CA ASP A 433 1.59 14.94 -44.13
C ASP A 433 2.22 14.13 -45.28
N ASP A 434 2.11 14.60 -46.53
CA ASP A 434 3.14 15.47 -47.11
C ASP A 434 2.90 15.74 -48.63
N SER A 435 3.36 16.93 -49.02
CA SER A 435 3.36 17.70 -50.27
C SER A 435 3.43 17.03 -51.68
N LEU A 436 2.75 17.64 -52.68
CA LEU A 436 3.34 18.33 -53.85
C LEU A 436 2.35 18.60 -55.02
N ALA A 437 2.50 19.79 -55.61
CA ALA A 437 2.23 20.19 -57.01
C ALA A 437 0.79 20.49 -57.52
N VAL A 438 0.51 21.80 -57.63
CA VAL A 438 0.20 22.56 -58.87
C VAL A 438 -0.96 22.09 -59.80
N LYS A 439 -1.86 23.08 -60.06
CA LYS A 439 -2.72 23.36 -61.24
C LYS A 439 -4.23 22.98 -61.23
N THR A 440 -5.02 24.05 -61.05
CA THR A 440 -6.15 24.55 -61.89
C THR A 440 -7.43 23.73 -62.12
N ASN A 441 -8.53 24.37 -61.70
CA ASN A 441 -9.84 24.59 -62.34
C ASN A 441 -10.93 23.49 -62.45
N SER A 442 -12.10 23.90 -61.96
CA SER A 442 -13.49 23.58 -62.41
C SER A 442 -13.97 22.15 -62.13
N SER A 443 -15.25 21.84 -61.97
CA SER A 443 -16.50 22.51 -61.61
C SER A 443 -17.54 21.39 -61.48
N CYS A 444 -18.45 21.52 -60.53
CA CYS A 444 -19.84 21.03 -60.48
C CYS A 444 -20.32 19.68 -61.07
N SER A 445 -21.29 19.17 -60.31
CA SER A 445 -22.45 18.31 -60.67
C SER A 445 -22.19 16.81 -60.77
N ALA A 446 -23.11 15.90 -60.49
CA ALA A 446 -24.36 15.82 -59.72
C ALA A 446 -24.90 14.40 -60.01
N ALA A 447 -25.61 13.78 -59.04
CA ALA A 447 -26.63 12.73 -59.27
C ALA A 447 -26.10 11.38 -59.84
N GLU A 448 -26.69 10.19 -59.66
CA GLU A 448 -27.84 9.69 -58.90
C GLU A 448 -27.81 8.14 -59.03
N GLN A 449 -28.53 7.46 -58.12
CA GLN A 449 -29.25 6.18 -58.29
C GLN A 449 -28.48 4.84 -58.48
N HIS A 450 -28.50 4.03 -57.40
CA HIS A 450 -29.05 2.66 -57.24
C HIS A 450 -29.20 1.70 -58.45
N PRO A 451 -29.47 0.39 -58.23
CA PRO A 451 -28.98 -0.61 -57.25
C PRO A 451 -28.64 -1.96 -57.97
N VAL A 452 -28.64 -3.07 -57.23
CA VAL A 452 -28.97 -4.46 -57.66
C VAL A 452 -27.85 -5.53 -57.53
N ASP A 453 -28.17 -6.49 -56.67
CA ASP A 453 -27.92 -7.94 -56.65
C ASP A 453 -26.53 -8.58 -56.49
N SER A 454 -26.42 -9.27 -55.35
CA SER A 454 -26.03 -10.68 -55.14
C SER A 454 -24.96 -11.30 -56.05
N VAL A 455 -23.98 -11.99 -55.45
CA VAL A 455 -23.59 -13.36 -55.82
C VAL A 455 -22.67 -13.97 -54.75
N LYS A 456 -22.81 -15.29 -54.65
CA LYS A 456 -22.35 -16.25 -53.64
C LYS A 456 -20.83 -16.50 -53.58
N VAL A 457 -20.46 -16.94 -52.39
CA VAL A 457 -19.30 -17.76 -51.95
C VAL A 457 -18.89 -18.86 -52.94
N HIS A 458 -17.57 -19.04 -53.18
CA HIS A 458 -16.85 -20.33 -53.03
C HIS A 458 -15.33 -20.28 -53.30
N ASN A 459 -14.58 -20.66 -52.26
CA ASN A 459 -13.43 -21.58 -52.16
C ASN A 459 -12.20 -21.56 -53.08
N ASN A 460 -11.08 -21.79 -52.37
CA ASN A 460 -9.82 -22.47 -52.74
C ASN A 460 -8.70 -21.66 -53.42
N ALA A 461 -7.61 -21.45 -52.66
CA ALA A 461 -6.28 -21.92 -53.04
C ALA A 461 -5.29 -21.85 -51.87
N SER A 462 -4.90 -23.02 -51.36
CA SER A 462 -3.61 -23.25 -50.71
C SER A 462 -2.45 -22.94 -51.66
N VAL A 463 -1.33 -22.39 -51.19
CA VAL A 463 0.05 -22.80 -51.56
C VAL A 463 1.12 -21.93 -50.85
N VAL A 464 1.96 -22.64 -50.09
CA VAL A 464 3.42 -22.48 -49.91
C VAL A 464 3.98 -21.37 -49.00
N LEU A 465 4.41 -21.86 -47.84
CA LEU A 465 5.41 -21.30 -46.95
C LEU A 465 6.81 -21.43 -47.60
N THR A 466 7.52 -20.32 -47.83
CA THR A 466 8.98 -20.22 -47.60
C THR A 466 9.49 -18.81 -47.90
N LYS A 467 9.98 -18.10 -46.88
CA LYS A 467 11.17 -17.25 -47.01
C LYS A 467 11.81 -17.05 -45.64
N LYS A 468 13.03 -17.58 -45.50
CA LYS A 468 13.97 -17.33 -44.41
C LYS A 468 14.24 -15.83 -44.34
N ILE A 469 13.97 -15.21 -43.19
CA ILE A 469 14.50 -13.87 -42.85
C ILE A 469 15.86 -14.09 -42.20
N SER A 470 16.88 -14.25 -43.03
CA SER A 470 18.28 -14.21 -42.63
C SER A 470 19.03 -13.49 -43.74
N ASP A 471 19.02 -12.15 -43.67
CA ASP A 471 20.04 -11.22 -44.22
C ASP A 471 19.45 -9.82 -44.40
N LEU A 472 19.16 -9.14 -43.28
CA LEU A 472 19.17 -7.68 -43.25
C LEU A 472 20.46 -7.28 -42.54
N SER A 473 21.43 -6.80 -43.31
CA SER A 473 22.70 -6.26 -42.81
C SER A 473 22.42 -5.07 -41.89
N LEU A 474 23.00 -5.13 -40.69
CA LEU A 474 22.83 -4.15 -39.62
C LEU A 474 23.86 -3.02 -39.76
N GLU A 475 23.86 -2.32 -40.89
CA GLU A 475 24.86 -1.26 -41.16
C GLU A 475 24.70 -0.04 -40.22
N TRP A 476 23.50 0.24 -39.70
CA TRP A 476 23.25 1.35 -38.77
C TRP A 476 23.97 1.20 -37.42
N ARG A 477 24.41 0.00 -37.05
CA ARG A 477 25.11 -0.25 -35.77
C ARG A 477 26.56 0.22 -35.77
N SER A 478 27.21 0.21 -36.93
CA SER A 478 28.57 0.74 -37.11
C SER A 478 28.61 2.24 -36.82
N ASP A 479 27.57 2.97 -37.23
CA ASP A 479 27.50 4.43 -37.12
C ASP A 479 27.28 4.91 -35.68
N LEU A 480 26.60 4.12 -34.84
CA LEU A 480 26.41 4.43 -33.42
C LEU A 480 27.62 4.14 -32.54
N SER A 481 28.62 3.41 -33.03
CA SER A 481 29.86 3.13 -32.27
C SER A 481 30.74 4.37 -32.05
N LYS A 482 30.39 5.50 -32.67
CA LYS A 482 31.10 6.77 -32.60
C LYS A 482 30.27 7.91 -31.99
N THR A 483 29.13 7.60 -31.38
CA THR A 483 28.22 8.61 -30.81
C THR A 483 28.29 8.61 -29.28
N ASP A 484 28.76 9.71 -28.69
CA ASP A 484 28.68 9.92 -27.25
C ASP A 484 27.22 10.19 -26.85
N VAL A 485 26.61 9.24 -26.13
CA VAL A 485 25.26 9.37 -25.60
C VAL A 485 25.30 10.00 -24.22
N TRP A 486 24.89 11.26 -24.14
CA TRP A 486 24.65 11.93 -22.86
C TRP A 486 23.19 11.71 -22.44
N TYR A 487 22.98 11.06 -21.29
CA TYR A 487 21.66 10.98 -20.67
C TYR A 487 21.69 11.70 -19.32
N ALA A 488 20.67 12.53 -19.06
CA ALA A 488 20.43 13.09 -17.74
C ALA A 488 19.27 12.31 -17.12
N SER A 489 19.53 11.57 -16.04
CA SER A 489 18.46 11.02 -15.21
C SER A 489 18.15 11.99 -14.09
N PHE A 490 16.88 12.37 -13.94
CA PHE A 490 16.40 13.03 -12.73
C PHE A 490 15.61 11.99 -11.96
N GLY A 491 16.16 11.52 -10.84
CA GLY A 491 15.55 10.52 -9.96
C GLY A 491 15.66 9.07 -10.47
N SER A 492 16.32 8.23 -9.66
CA SER A 492 16.31 6.75 -9.66
C SER A 492 17.11 5.96 -10.74
N ASN A 493 18.26 5.44 -10.30
CA ASN A 493 18.78 4.07 -10.50
C ASN A 493 18.50 3.34 -11.82
N MET A 494 19.08 3.81 -12.94
CA MET A 494 19.42 2.87 -14.03
C MET A 494 20.66 2.07 -13.65
N TRP A 495 20.47 0.87 -13.09
CA TRP A 495 21.58 -0.04 -12.81
C TRP A 495 22.23 -0.54 -14.11
N ARG A 496 23.56 -0.69 -14.11
CA ARG A 496 24.40 -0.97 -15.30
C ARG A 496 23.88 -2.10 -16.21
N PRO A 497 23.37 -3.23 -15.70
CA PRO A 497 22.82 -4.29 -16.55
C PRO A 497 21.55 -3.90 -17.31
N ARG A 498 20.70 -3.05 -16.72
CA ARG A 498 19.47 -2.56 -17.35
C ARG A 498 19.79 -1.55 -18.46
N PHE A 499 20.77 -0.68 -18.21
CA PHE A 499 21.34 0.20 -19.22
C PHE A 499 21.98 -0.59 -20.38
N LEU A 500 22.77 -1.63 -20.07
CA LEU A 500 23.39 -2.50 -21.08
C LEU A 500 22.35 -3.25 -21.91
N CYS A 501 21.25 -3.70 -21.29
CA CYS A 501 20.15 -4.35 -21.99
C CYS A 501 19.44 -3.42 -22.96
N TYR A 502 19.26 -2.16 -22.56
CA TYR A 502 18.65 -1.12 -23.39
C TYR A 502 19.51 -0.80 -24.63
N ILE A 503 20.81 -0.55 -24.44
CA ILE A 503 21.71 -0.20 -25.56
C ILE A 503 22.04 -1.40 -26.46
N GLN A 504 21.96 -2.64 -25.95
CA GLN A 504 22.21 -3.86 -26.72
C GLN A 504 20.94 -4.43 -27.36
N GLY A 505 19.79 -3.73 -27.27
CA GLY A 505 18.52 -4.16 -27.86
C GLY A 505 18.03 -5.51 -27.33
N GLY A 506 18.13 -5.73 -26.01
CA GLY A 506 17.61 -6.93 -25.37
C GLY A 506 18.52 -8.16 -25.41
N LYS A 507 19.78 -8.05 -25.84
CA LYS A 507 20.73 -9.18 -25.95
C LYS A 507 21.77 -9.23 -24.83
N VAL A 508 21.34 -9.28 -23.57
CA VAL A 508 22.23 -9.67 -22.47
C VAL A 508 22.01 -11.14 -22.18
N LYS A 509 23.08 -11.96 -22.23
CA LYS A 509 23.01 -13.39 -21.87
C LYS A 509 22.78 -13.54 -20.37
N PHE A 510 21.53 -13.51 -19.94
CA PHE A 510 21.10 -14.09 -18.68
C PHE A 510 20.27 -15.35 -18.98
N LYS A 511 20.32 -16.35 -18.09
CA LYS A 511 19.71 -17.69 -18.22
C LYS A 511 18.16 -17.69 -18.20
N THR A 512 17.52 -16.57 -18.49
CA THR A 512 16.07 -16.41 -18.53
C THR A 512 15.72 -15.42 -19.63
N GLN A 513 14.91 -15.86 -20.61
CA GLN A 513 14.43 -15.04 -21.73
C GLN A 513 13.55 -13.89 -21.21
N CYS A 514 13.89 -12.65 -21.56
CA CYS A 514 12.94 -11.54 -21.50
C CYS A 514 11.98 -11.63 -22.70
N PHE A 515 10.69 -11.80 -22.43
CA PHE A 515 9.63 -11.54 -23.40
C PHE A 515 9.27 -10.05 -23.34
N PHE A 516 9.41 -9.34 -24.46
CA PHE A 516 8.78 -8.03 -24.68
C PHE A 516 7.63 -8.24 -25.67
N MET A 517 6.41 -7.83 -25.27
CA MET A 517 5.32 -7.55 -26.20
C MET A 517 5.20 -6.02 -26.34
N GLU A 518 5.07 -5.60 -27.59
CA GLU A 518 4.86 -4.24 -28.07
C GLU A 518 3.62 -3.62 -27.42
N HIS A 519 3.73 -2.41 -26.85
CA HIS A 519 2.67 -1.39 -26.75
C HIS A 519 3.13 -0.24 -25.82
N TRP A 520 4.19 0.50 -26.19
CA TRP A 520 4.50 1.79 -25.55
C TRP A 520 5.10 2.75 -26.58
N PHE A 521 4.26 3.18 -27.53
CA PHE A 521 4.49 4.37 -28.34
C PHE A 521 3.13 5.04 -28.50
N LEU A 522 2.76 5.94 -27.58
CA LEU A 522 1.71 6.97 -27.78
C LEU A 522 1.47 7.93 -26.57
N SER A 523 2.38 8.03 -25.59
CA SER A 523 2.19 8.94 -24.43
C SER A 523 3.28 10.01 -24.26
N LEU A 524 3.97 10.43 -25.33
CA LEU A 524 5.07 11.41 -25.24
C LEU A 524 4.79 12.79 -25.87
N GLU A 525 3.62 13.04 -26.46
CA GLU A 525 3.38 14.31 -27.16
C GLU A 525 2.65 15.41 -26.37
N TYR A 526 2.13 15.15 -25.16
CA TYR A 526 1.40 16.18 -24.41
C TYR A 526 2.21 16.95 -23.34
N THR A 527 3.45 16.54 -23.04
CA THR A 527 4.30 17.17 -22.01
C THR A 527 5.37 18.13 -22.58
N GLY A 528 5.47 18.25 -23.91
CA GLY A 528 6.45 19.11 -24.59
C GLY A 528 6.14 20.62 -24.55
N ILE A 529 4.86 21.01 -24.48
CA ILE A 529 4.44 22.41 -24.69
C ILE A 529 4.54 23.27 -23.41
N LEU A 530 4.45 22.67 -22.22
CA LEU A 530 4.52 23.39 -20.93
C LEU A 530 5.95 23.81 -20.52
N ASN A 531 6.99 23.17 -21.08
CA ASN A 531 8.39 23.43 -20.69
C ASN A 531 9.09 24.51 -21.54
N ILE A 532 8.54 24.89 -22.69
CA ILE A 532 9.06 26.01 -23.49
C ILE A 532 8.72 27.35 -22.79
N LEU A 533 7.53 27.46 -22.19
CA LEU A 533 7.09 28.68 -21.47
C LEU A 533 7.81 28.93 -20.13
N ARG A 534 8.47 27.91 -19.55
CA ARG A 534 9.24 28.04 -18.30
C ARG A 534 10.71 28.41 -18.52
N ARG A 535 11.29 28.02 -19.67
CA ARG A 535 12.69 28.33 -20.03
C ARG A 535 12.89 29.77 -20.51
N GLU A 536 11.88 30.41 -21.10
CA GLU A 536 12.00 31.84 -21.49
C GLU A 536 11.97 32.78 -20.27
N ARG A 537 11.15 32.46 -19.25
CA ARG A 537 11.02 33.29 -18.03
C ARG A 537 12.30 33.32 -17.18
N SER A 538 13.05 32.22 -17.14
CA SER A 538 14.34 32.15 -16.41
C SER A 538 15.49 32.86 -17.14
N ARG A 539 15.38 33.06 -18.45
CA ARG A 539 16.41 33.74 -19.25
C ARG A 539 16.27 35.26 -19.16
N GLU A 540 15.03 35.77 -19.07
CA GLU A 540 14.77 37.20 -18.84
C GLU A 540 15.22 37.66 -17.44
N ASP A 541 15.02 36.83 -16.40
CA ASP A 541 15.44 37.15 -15.03
C ASP A 541 16.97 37.19 -14.85
N GLN A 542 17.71 36.37 -15.59
CA GLN A 542 19.18 36.40 -15.59
C GLN A 542 19.74 37.61 -16.34
N ILE A 543 19.08 38.05 -17.42
CA ILE A 543 19.48 39.24 -18.18
C ILE A 543 19.19 40.54 -17.39
N GLN A 544 18.13 40.58 -16.56
CA GLN A 544 17.87 41.73 -15.68
C GLN A 544 18.85 41.84 -14.50
N ARG A 545 19.37 40.73 -13.96
CA ARG A 545 20.37 40.76 -12.88
C ARG A 545 21.76 41.21 -13.34
N ALA A 546 22.13 40.97 -14.61
CA ALA A 546 23.40 41.41 -15.18
C ALA A 546 23.47 42.93 -15.44
N LYS A 547 22.33 43.64 -15.49
CA LYS A 547 22.25 45.10 -15.72
C LYS A 547 22.30 45.95 -14.43
N ARG A 548 22.47 45.35 -13.24
CA ARG A 548 22.47 46.06 -11.94
C ARG A 548 23.73 45.84 -11.10
N GLN A 549 24.92 45.94 -11.70
CA GLN A 549 26.17 46.08 -10.92
C GLN A 549 26.74 47.50 -11.08
N PRO A 550 27.00 48.22 -9.97
CA PRO A 550 27.55 49.58 -10.04
C PRO A 550 29.04 49.56 -10.43
N THR A 551 29.45 50.52 -11.26
CA THR A 551 30.83 50.68 -11.73
C THR A 551 31.75 51.23 -10.62
N LYS A 552 33.07 50.98 -10.77
CA LYS A 552 34.14 51.30 -9.81
C LYS A 552 34.29 52.79 -9.41
N GLN A 553 33.44 53.70 -9.90
CA GLN A 553 33.44 55.12 -9.49
C GLN A 553 32.50 55.45 -8.32
N GLU A 554 31.60 54.55 -7.89
CA GLU A 554 30.68 54.83 -6.76
C GLU A 554 31.20 54.43 -5.36
N LYS A 555 32.40 53.84 -5.24
CA LYS A 555 32.97 53.44 -3.93
C LYS A 555 33.77 54.53 -3.20
N LYS A 556 33.64 55.81 -3.57
CA LYS A 556 34.38 56.93 -2.92
C LYS A 556 33.54 58.00 -2.23
N LYS A 557 32.24 57.78 -2.03
CA LYS A 557 31.43 58.55 -1.08
C LYS A 557 30.65 57.58 -0.20
N ILE A 558 31.25 57.24 0.94
CA ILE A 558 30.66 56.99 2.26
C ILE A 558 31.87 56.55 3.10
N LYS A 559 32.49 57.53 3.73
CA LYS A 559 33.23 57.39 4.98
C LYS A 559 32.53 58.31 5.96
#